data_AF-A0A9N9BXM2-F1
#
_entry.id   AF-A0A9N9BXM2-F1
#
_cell.length_a   1.000
_cell.length_b   1.000
_cell.length_c   1.000
_cell.angle_alpha   90.00
_cell.angle_beta   90.00
_cell.angle_gamma   90.00
#
_symmetry.space_group_name_H-M   'P 1'
#
loop_
_entity.id
_entity.type
_entity.pdbx_description
1 polymer ?
#
loop_
_entity_poly.entity_id
_entity_poly.type
_entity_poly.pdbx_seq_one_letter_code
_entity_poly.pdbx_strand_id
1 'polypeptide(L)'
;METLLKKQNSFDYLNTKSFIETQVSLLSKEFEPSSRWFSTKTSITEEKIPFNVINEVVLTVNTCIRKQCSETFNQQAISHLLEQIFLLQEEREREEIASQMKIDITETTSFKWILSLPEEWPAQNDHSLEIIERYSEHRLNVSNLLNKIMETKQKYEYLKHLREQLSPLHNTHAIQQNLVDRKGSLAIELNKMRVLMPKLLMTIEKNKKSLVRKRSETTFPLLESEGLNPIMSKLNPVSDL
;
A
#
# COMPACT_ATOMS: atom_id res chain seq x y z
N MET A 1 -4.43 7.70 32.61
CA MET A 1 -4.84 6.85 31.47
C MET A 1 -4.98 5.39 31.87
N GLU A 2 -3.97 4.76 32.50
CA GLU A 2 -4.14 3.43 33.11
C GLU A 2 -5.32 3.36 34.07
N THR A 3 -5.57 4.41 34.84
CA THR A 3 -6.69 4.48 35.79
C THR A 3 -8.07 4.57 35.12
N LEU A 4 -8.17 5.12 33.91
CA LEU A 4 -9.44 5.26 33.18
C LEU A 4 -9.76 3.99 32.40
N LEU A 5 -8.79 3.42 31.68
CA LEU A 5 -8.92 2.10 31.06
C LEU A 5 -9.19 1.02 32.10
N LYS A 6 -8.48 1.03 33.24
CA LYS A 6 -8.76 0.10 34.34
C LYS A 6 -10.15 0.31 34.96
N LYS A 7 -10.68 1.53 34.93
CA LYS A 7 -12.02 1.83 35.43
C LYS A 7 -13.12 1.44 34.44
N GLN A 8 -12.87 1.60 33.14
CA GLN A 8 -13.75 1.14 32.06
C GLN A 8 -13.76 -0.39 31.98
N ASN A 9 -12.59 -1.02 31.97
CA ASN A 9 -12.47 -2.48 32.02
C ASN A 9 -13.10 -3.06 33.30
N SER A 10 -13.02 -2.34 34.43
CA SER A 10 -13.72 -2.71 35.67
C SER A 10 -15.24 -2.56 35.58
N PHE A 11 -15.73 -1.52 34.90
CA PHE A 11 -17.16 -1.34 34.64
C PHE A 11 -17.71 -2.41 33.68
N ASP A 12 -16.96 -2.73 32.63
CA ASP A 12 -17.30 -3.79 31.68
C ASP A 12 -17.25 -5.16 32.34
N TYR A 13 -16.31 -5.38 33.26
CA TYR A 13 -16.26 -6.58 34.12
C TYR A 13 -17.51 -6.72 34.98
N LEU A 14 -17.97 -5.62 35.60
CA LEU A 14 -19.15 -5.65 36.45
C LEU A 14 -20.44 -5.87 35.64
N ASN A 15 -20.54 -5.27 34.45
CA ASN A 15 -21.68 -5.45 33.56
C ASN A 15 -21.75 -6.86 32.99
N THR A 16 -20.63 -7.41 32.52
CA THR A 16 -20.57 -8.79 32.01
C THR A 16 -20.86 -9.80 33.12
N LYS A 17 -20.31 -9.58 34.32
CA LYS A 17 -20.61 -10.41 35.50
C LYS A 17 -22.10 -10.37 35.84
N SER A 18 -22.68 -9.19 36.00
CA SER A 18 -24.11 -9.06 36.32
C SER A 18 -25.01 -9.63 35.23
N PHE A 19 -24.62 -9.52 33.96
CA PHE A 19 -25.31 -10.18 32.85
C PHE A 19 -25.29 -11.70 32.99
N ILE A 20 -24.11 -12.31 33.20
CA ILE A 20 -23.99 -13.76 33.36
C ILE A 20 -24.78 -14.24 34.58
N GLU A 21 -24.67 -13.55 35.71
CA GLU A 21 -25.44 -13.87 36.92
C GLU A 21 -26.96 -13.79 36.67
N THR A 22 -27.42 -12.80 35.90
CA THR A 22 -28.83 -12.70 35.50
C THR A 22 -29.25 -13.85 34.59
N GLN A 23 -28.43 -14.24 33.61
CA GLN A 23 -28.71 -15.37 32.74
C GLN A 23 -28.74 -16.70 33.50
N VAL A 24 -27.80 -16.90 34.42
CA VAL A 24 -27.78 -18.09 35.29
C VAL A 24 -29.00 -18.13 36.20
N SER A 25 -29.43 -16.97 36.73
CA SER A 25 -30.66 -16.86 37.51
C SER A 25 -31.91 -17.22 36.70
N LEU A 26 -31.98 -16.78 35.43
CA LEU A 26 -33.06 -17.16 34.51
C LEU A 26 -33.08 -18.66 34.19
N LEU A 27 -31.91 -19.28 34.03
CA LEU A 27 -31.79 -20.73 33.78
C LEU A 27 -32.13 -21.57 35.02
N SER A 28 -31.84 -21.05 36.21
CA SER A 28 -32.19 -21.67 37.50
C SER A 28 -33.67 -21.49 37.88
N LYS A 29 -34.44 -20.74 37.08
CA LYS A 29 -35.86 -20.51 37.34
C LYS A 29 -36.63 -21.83 37.32
N GLU A 30 -37.45 -22.01 38.33
CA GLU A 30 -38.24 -23.23 38.50
C GLU A 30 -39.23 -23.42 37.35
N PHE A 31 -39.35 -24.67 36.91
CA PHE A 31 -40.33 -25.06 35.92
C PHE A 31 -41.70 -25.17 36.61
N GLU A 32 -42.65 -24.37 36.13
CA GLU A 32 -44.07 -24.51 36.44
C GLU A 32 -44.82 -24.97 35.18
N PRO A 33 -45.59 -26.05 35.24
CA PRO A 33 -46.38 -26.48 34.09
C PRO A 33 -47.43 -25.42 33.74
N SER A 34 -47.41 -24.94 32.50
CA SER A 34 -48.38 -23.93 32.05
C SER A 34 -49.83 -24.44 32.12
N SER A 35 -50.79 -23.56 32.44
CA SER A 35 -52.23 -23.89 32.45
C SER A 35 -52.74 -24.43 31.11
N ARG A 36 -52.07 -24.06 30.01
CA ARG A 36 -52.32 -24.58 28.65
C ARG A 36 -51.96 -26.07 28.53
N TRP A 37 -50.88 -26.52 29.17
CA TRP A 37 -50.49 -27.92 29.20
C TRP A 37 -51.55 -28.78 29.91
N PHE A 38 -52.04 -28.32 31.06
CA PHE A 38 -53.12 -29.01 31.78
C PHE A 38 -54.39 -29.17 30.93
N SER A 39 -54.82 -28.08 30.26
CA SER A 39 -56.01 -28.08 29.40
C SER A 39 -55.89 -29.04 28.20
N THR A 40 -54.68 -29.11 27.62
CA THR A 40 -54.39 -29.98 26.48
C THR A 40 -54.34 -31.45 26.91
N LYS A 41 -53.78 -31.75 28.08
CA LYS A 41 -53.70 -33.10 28.64
C LYS A 41 -55.07 -33.68 28.99
N THR A 42 -55.97 -32.87 29.56
CA THR A 42 -57.36 -33.29 29.84
C THR A 42 -58.13 -33.67 28.57
N SER A 43 -57.72 -33.17 27.41
CA SER A 43 -58.36 -33.47 26.11
C SER A 43 -57.78 -34.71 25.40
N ILE A 44 -56.58 -35.18 25.78
CA ILE A 44 -55.82 -36.19 25.02
C ILE A 44 -55.81 -37.57 25.73
N THR A 45 -55.91 -37.62 27.05
CA THR A 45 -55.80 -38.88 27.82
C THR A 45 -56.99 -39.07 28.76
N GLU A 46 -57.70 -40.19 28.62
CA GLU A 46 -58.79 -40.60 29.54
C GLU A 46 -58.27 -40.99 30.94
N GLU A 47 -57.00 -41.42 31.03
CA GLU A 47 -56.32 -41.68 32.31
C GLU A 47 -55.88 -40.37 32.98
N LYS A 48 -56.55 -40.03 34.07
CA LYS A 48 -56.17 -38.90 34.93
C LYS A 48 -54.91 -39.26 35.71
N ILE A 49 -53.75 -38.83 35.22
CA ILE A 49 -52.52 -38.85 36.01
C ILE A 49 -52.78 -38.07 37.30
N PRO A 50 -52.56 -38.67 38.48
CA PRO A 50 -52.84 -38.01 39.74
C PRO A 50 -51.94 -36.78 39.89
N PHE A 51 -52.53 -35.67 40.37
CA PHE A 51 -51.83 -34.40 40.60
C PHE A 51 -50.58 -34.57 41.49
N ASN A 52 -50.62 -35.54 42.40
CA ASN A 52 -49.49 -35.88 43.27
C ASN A 52 -48.24 -36.32 42.49
N VAL A 53 -48.39 -37.16 41.46
CA VAL A 53 -47.28 -37.62 40.63
C VAL A 53 -46.74 -36.48 39.76
N ILE A 54 -47.61 -35.58 39.31
CA ILE A 54 -47.18 -34.39 38.56
C ILE A 54 -46.33 -33.48 39.45
N ASN A 55 -46.77 -33.23 40.69
CA ASN A 55 -46.01 -32.43 41.64
C ASN A 55 -44.68 -33.08 41.99
N GLU A 56 -44.65 -34.39 42.20
CA GLU A 56 -43.42 -35.13 42.48
C GLU A 56 -42.43 -35.04 41.29
N VAL A 57 -42.91 -35.21 40.06
CA VAL A 57 -42.08 -35.04 38.85
C VAL A 57 -41.60 -33.60 38.70
N VAL A 58 -42.45 -32.61 38.94
CA VAL A 58 -42.05 -31.19 38.89
C VAL A 58 -40.99 -30.87 39.95
N LEU A 59 -41.16 -31.39 41.17
CA LEU A 59 -40.18 -31.22 42.25
C LEU A 59 -38.85 -31.91 41.93
N THR A 60 -38.87 -33.12 41.37
CA THR A 60 -37.65 -33.84 40.97
C THR A 60 -36.94 -33.16 39.80
N VAL A 61 -37.68 -32.64 38.82
CA VAL A 61 -37.11 -31.84 37.73
C VAL A 61 -36.51 -30.54 38.26
N ASN A 62 -37.23 -29.81 39.10
CA ASN A 62 -36.73 -28.55 39.68
C ASN A 62 -35.50 -28.77 40.58
N THR A 63 -35.45 -29.85 41.35
CA THR A 63 -34.26 -30.21 42.13
C THR A 63 -33.09 -30.59 41.22
N CYS A 64 -33.33 -31.32 40.13
CA CYS A 64 -32.31 -31.66 39.13
C CYS A 64 -31.76 -30.41 38.43
N ILE A 65 -32.62 -29.49 37.99
CA ILE A 65 -32.22 -28.21 37.38
C ILE A 65 -31.35 -27.39 38.33
N ARG A 66 -31.80 -27.19 39.59
CA ARG A 66 -31.01 -26.45 40.57
C ARG A 66 -29.66 -27.10 40.84
N LYS A 67 -29.62 -28.43 40.94
CA LYS A 67 -28.37 -29.19 41.14
C LYS A 67 -27.43 -28.98 39.95
N GLN A 68 -27.92 -29.17 38.74
CA GLN A 68 -27.12 -29.03 37.53
C GLN A 68 -26.63 -27.59 37.34
N CYS A 69 -27.50 -26.59 37.50
CA CYS A 69 -27.10 -25.18 37.42
C CYS A 69 -26.04 -24.81 38.47
N SER A 70 -26.15 -25.34 39.70
CA SER A 70 -25.15 -25.12 40.76
C SER A 70 -23.80 -25.78 40.43
N GLU A 71 -23.82 -27.00 39.86
CA GLU A 71 -22.61 -27.72 39.46
C GLU A 71 -21.92 -27.09 38.25
N THR A 72 -22.68 -26.66 37.23
CA THR A 72 -22.13 -26.09 35.99
C THR A 72 -21.76 -24.62 36.12
N PHE A 73 -22.57 -23.84 36.83
CA PHE A 73 -22.39 -22.39 36.98
C PHE A 73 -21.94 -22.00 38.39
N ASN A 74 -21.00 -22.76 38.96
CA ASN A 74 -20.35 -22.36 40.20
C ASN A 74 -19.64 -21.00 40.02
N GLN A 75 -19.50 -20.24 41.11
CA GLN A 75 -18.82 -18.95 41.13
C GLN A 75 -17.41 -19.00 40.52
N GLN A 76 -16.68 -20.11 40.70
CA GLN A 76 -15.37 -20.33 40.08
C GLN A 76 -15.46 -20.44 38.56
N ALA A 77 -16.44 -21.18 38.04
CA ALA A 77 -16.67 -21.32 36.60
C ALA A 77 -17.06 -19.98 35.98
N ILE A 78 -17.94 -19.21 36.64
CA ILE A 78 -18.32 -17.86 36.21
C ILE A 78 -17.10 -16.93 36.18
N SER A 79 -16.25 -16.97 37.22
CA SER A 79 -15.05 -16.14 37.29
C SER A 79 -14.05 -16.47 36.18
N HIS A 80 -13.86 -17.76 35.88
CA HIS A 80 -12.99 -18.21 34.81
C HIS A 80 -13.53 -17.87 33.42
N LEU A 81 -14.85 -18.00 33.20
CA LEU A 81 -15.48 -17.56 31.94
C LEU A 81 -15.32 -16.06 31.73
N LEU A 82 -15.49 -15.26 32.79
CA LEU A 82 -15.23 -13.83 32.72
C LEU A 82 -13.78 -13.56 32.32
N GLU A 83 -12.81 -14.19 32.99
CA GLU A 83 -11.39 -14.06 32.66
C GLU A 83 -11.12 -14.41 31.19
N GLN A 84 -11.67 -15.52 30.68
CA GLN A 84 -11.52 -15.90 29.27
C GLN A 84 -12.12 -14.87 28.31
N ILE A 85 -13.31 -14.33 28.60
CA ILE A 85 -13.94 -13.30 27.77
C ILE A 85 -13.04 -12.06 27.72
N PHE A 86 -12.47 -11.66 28.86
CA PHE A 86 -11.56 -10.51 28.91
C PHE A 86 -10.25 -10.76 28.17
N LEU A 87 -9.66 -11.95 28.31
CA LEU A 87 -8.45 -12.32 27.58
C LEU A 87 -8.69 -12.29 26.05
N LEU A 88 -9.84 -12.81 25.60
CA LEU A 88 -10.21 -12.79 24.18
C LEU A 88 -10.50 -11.36 23.67
N GLN A 89 -11.10 -10.50 24.49
CA GLN A 89 -11.29 -9.09 24.15
C GLN A 89 -9.94 -8.37 24.01
N GLU A 90 -9.03 -8.59 24.96
CA GLU A 90 -7.69 -8.00 24.91
C GLU A 90 -6.87 -8.54 23.72
N GLU A 91 -6.98 -9.82 23.42
CA GLU A 91 -6.38 -10.43 22.23
C GLU A 91 -6.94 -9.82 20.95
N ARG A 92 -8.26 -9.65 20.86
CA ARG A 92 -8.91 -8.99 19.73
C ARG A 92 -8.47 -7.54 19.57
N GLU A 93 -8.40 -6.77 20.66
CA GLU A 93 -7.90 -5.39 20.62
C GLU A 93 -6.44 -5.34 20.13
N ARG A 94 -5.59 -6.27 20.61
CA ARG A 94 -4.22 -6.41 20.12
C ARG A 94 -4.18 -6.76 18.64
N GLU A 95 -5.04 -7.65 18.16
CA GLU A 95 -5.12 -8.02 16.74
C GLU A 95 -5.63 -6.88 15.86
N GLU A 96 -6.60 -6.09 16.33
CA GLU A 96 -7.10 -4.91 15.62
C GLU A 96 -6.01 -3.84 15.51
N ILE A 97 -5.28 -3.57 16.60
CA ILE A 97 -4.11 -2.66 16.59
C ILE A 97 -3.01 -3.20 15.68
N ALA A 98 -2.67 -4.49 15.79
CA ALA A 98 -1.63 -5.12 14.98
C ALA A 98 -1.99 -5.16 13.49
N SER A 99 -3.27 -5.36 13.16
CA SER A 99 -3.75 -5.34 11.76
C SER A 99 -3.72 -3.93 11.17
N GLN A 100 -4.03 -2.90 11.97
CA GLN A 100 -3.88 -1.50 11.55
C GLN A 100 -2.41 -1.07 11.43
N MET A 101 -1.53 -1.62 12.29
CA MET A 101 -0.12 -1.24 12.40
C MET A 101 0.83 -2.24 11.71
N LYS A 102 0.33 -3.14 10.85
CA LYS A 102 1.18 -4.08 10.10
C LYS A 102 1.86 -3.35 8.95
N ILE A 103 2.85 -2.53 9.30
CA ILE A 103 3.72 -1.84 8.37
C ILE A 103 4.80 -2.86 7.98
N ASP A 104 4.75 -3.36 6.75
CA ASP A 104 5.81 -4.19 6.19
C ASP A 104 7.06 -3.31 6.00
N ILE A 105 7.93 -3.28 7.02
CA ILE A 105 9.25 -2.63 6.96
C ILE A 105 10.20 -3.57 6.18
N THR A 106 9.86 -3.91 4.94
CA THR A 106 10.68 -4.80 4.12
C THR A 106 11.87 -4.07 3.51
N GLU A 107 11.76 -2.74 3.33
CA GLU A 107 12.84 -1.90 2.81
C GLU A 107 12.77 -0.47 3.41
N THR A 108 13.62 -0.17 4.39
CA THR A 108 13.71 1.16 5.03
C THR A 108 13.99 2.28 4.02
N THR A 109 14.55 1.95 2.86
CA THR A 109 14.88 2.89 1.78
C THR A 109 13.73 3.20 0.83
N SER A 110 12.60 2.50 0.93
CA SER A 110 11.46 2.66 0.02
C SER A 110 10.42 3.63 0.58
N PHE A 111 9.91 4.55 -0.25
CA PHE A 111 8.87 5.51 0.17
C PHE A 111 7.53 4.85 0.52
N LYS A 112 7.33 3.60 0.09
CA LYS A 112 6.07 2.87 0.21
C LYS A 112 5.63 2.65 1.66
N TRP A 113 6.57 2.40 2.57
CA TRP A 113 6.24 2.16 3.98
C TRP A 113 5.91 3.46 4.75
N ILE A 114 6.43 4.61 4.30
CA ILE A 114 6.06 5.91 4.86
C ILE A 114 4.67 6.32 4.38
N LEU A 115 4.33 6.03 3.11
CA LEU A 115 2.99 6.26 2.59
C LEU A 115 1.93 5.36 3.24
N SER A 116 2.32 4.20 3.76
CA SER A 116 1.43 3.37 4.57
C SER A 116 1.25 3.86 6.01
N LEU A 117 2.05 4.84 6.47
CA LEU A 117 1.80 5.46 7.77
C LEU A 117 0.54 6.34 7.66
N PRO A 118 -0.37 6.24 8.65
CA PRO A 118 -1.50 7.15 8.76
C PRO A 118 -1.08 8.62 8.68
N GLU A 119 -1.94 9.47 8.11
CA GLU A 119 -1.70 10.91 8.10
C GLU A 119 -1.95 11.53 9.48
N GLU A 120 -2.94 10.99 10.19
CA GLU A 120 -3.28 11.31 11.56
C GLU A 120 -3.07 10.07 12.43
N TRP A 121 -2.63 10.27 13.67
CA TRP A 121 -2.48 9.16 14.62
C TRP A 121 -3.85 8.47 14.81
N PRO A 122 -3.95 7.13 14.66
CA PRO A 122 -5.24 6.44 14.77
C PRO A 122 -5.81 6.65 16.17
N ALA A 123 -6.81 7.53 16.24
CA ALA A 123 -7.44 7.97 17.47
C ALA A 123 -8.41 6.90 17.95
N GLN A 124 -7.87 5.89 18.63
CA GLN A 124 -8.67 4.96 19.43
C GLN A 124 -8.75 5.40 20.91
N ASN A 125 -8.00 6.43 21.31
CA ASN A 125 -8.04 7.01 22.65
C ASN A 125 -7.99 8.54 22.61
N ASP A 126 -8.56 9.19 23.64
CA ASP A 126 -8.36 10.61 23.99
C ASP A 126 -6.87 10.86 24.29
N HIS A 127 -6.05 10.95 23.25
CA HIS A 127 -4.64 11.26 23.36
C HIS A 127 -4.46 12.76 23.57
N SER A 128 -3.57 13.13 24.49
CA SER A 128 -3.14 14.51 24.68
C SER A 128 -2.64 15.10 23.35
N LEU A 129 -3.01 16.35 23.05
CA LEU A 129 -2.57 17.07 21.84
C LEU A 129 -1.05 16.98 21.58
N GLU A 130 -0.27 16.94 22.66
CA GLU A 130 1.20 16.78 22.61
C GLU A 130 1.65 15.50 21.88
N ILE A 131 0.93 14.39 22.00
CA ILE A 131 1.29 13.13 21.34
C ILE A 131 1.03 13.22 19.83
N ILE A 132 -0.05 13.88 19.45
CA ILE A 132 -0.42 14.11 18.04
C ILE A 132 0.60 15.04 17.38
N GLU A 133 1.00 16.11 18.08
CA GLU A 133 2.03 17.04 17.61
C GLU A 133 3.37 16.32 17.42
N ARG A 134 3.83 15.55 18.43
CA ARG A 134 5.07 14.77 18.32
C ARG A 134 5.03 13.77 17.16
N TYR A 135 3.90 13.09 16.96
CA TYR A 135 3.74 12.20 15.82
C TYR A 135 3.91 12.92 14.49
N SER A 136 3.25 14.07 14.32
CA SER A 136 3.36 14.88 13.10
C SER A 136 4.79 15.35 12.85
N GLU A 137 5.51 15.77 13.90
CA GLU A 137 6.91 16.17 13.82
C GLU A 137 7.80 15.01 13.38
N HIS A 138 7.62 13.83 13.97
CA HIS A 138 8.35 12.63 13.58
C HIS A 138 8.07 12.22 12.14
N ARG A 139 6.82 12.31 11.67
CA ARG A 139 6.45 12.01 10.29
C ARG A 139 7.16 12.94 9.30
N LEU A 140 7.20 14.25 9.58
CA LEU A 140 7.94 15.23 8.78
C LEU A 140 9.45 14.98 8.79
N ASN A 141 10.01 14.64 9.95
CA ASN A 141 11.44 14.33 10.07
C ASN A 141 11.81 13.10 9.24
N VAL A 142 10.98 12.05 9.25
CA VAL A 142 11.18 10.84 8.45
C VAL A 142 11.07 11.14 6.95
N SER A 143 10.09 11.94 6.52
CA SER A 143 9.99 12.34 5.10
C SER A 143 11.20 13.15 4.65
N ASN A 144 11.69 14.06 5.49
CA ASN A 144 12.87 14.88 5.21
C ASN A 144 14.15 14.04 5.11
N LEU A 145 14.34 13.07 6.01
CA LEU A 145 15.47 12.14 5.95
C LEU A 145 15.43 11.29 4.68
N LEU A 146 14.25 10.81 4.28
CA LEU A 146 14.12 10.04 3.05
C LEU A 146 14.44 10.88 1.80
N ASN A 147 14.00 12.14 1.73
CA ASN A 147 14.36 13.04 0.64
C ASN A 147 15.89 13.21 0.53
N LYS A 148 16.58 13.36 1.65
CA LYS A 148 18.05 13.40 1.68
C LYS A 148 18.69 12.11 1.18
N ILE A 149 18.14 10.95 1.55
CA ILE A 149 18.60 9.65 1.04
C ILE A 149 18.40 9.56 -0.48
N MET A 150 17.29 10.06 -1.01
CA MET A 150 17.06 10.10 -2.46
C MET A 150 18.04 11.01 -3.19
N GLU A 151 18.27 12.22 -2.69
CA GLU A 151 19.23 13.16 -3.28
C GLU A 151 20.65 12.58 -3.30
N THR A 152 21.08 11.94 -2.21
CA THR A 152 22.39 11.30 -2.13
C THR A 152 22.50 10.12 -3.08
N LYS A 153 21.44 9.32 -3.22
CA LYS A 153 21.38 8.22 -4.20
C LYS A 153 21.46 8.74 -5.63
N GLN A 154 20.73 9.81 -5.96
CA GLN A 154 20.80 10.45 -7.29
C GLN A 154 22.22 10.96 -7.60
N LYS A 155 22.86 11.63 -6.63
CA LYS A 155 24.25 12.08 -6.76
C LYS A 155 25.20 10.90 -6.97
N TYR A 156 25.00 9.81 -6.24
CA TYR A 156 25.79 8.60 -6.39
C TYR A 156 25.63 7.98 -7.79
N GLU A 157 24.40 7.82 -8.28
CA GLU A 157 24.14 7.28 -9.63
C GLU A 157 24.73 8.19 -10.71
N TYR A 158 24.63 9.51 -10.56
CA TYR A 158 25.27 10.46 -11.47
C TYR A 158 26.80 10.29 -11.50
N LEU A 159 27.45 10.23 -10.34
CA LEU A 159 28.91 10.04 -10.25
C LEU A 159 29.34 8.67 -10.79
N LYS A 160 28.53 7.63 -10.55
CA LYS A 160 28.75 6.30 -11.09
C LYS A 160 28.65 6.30 -12.61
N HIS A 161 27.64 6.95 -13.17
CA HIS A 161 27.50 7.11 -14.62
C HIS A 161 28.68 7.86 -15.23
N LEU A 162 29.12 8.96 -14.62
CA LEU A 162 30.29 9.71 -15.05
C LEU A 162 31.55 8.84 -14.98
N ARG A 163 31.71 8.04 -13.92
CA ARG A 163 32.81 7.08 -13.79
C ARG A 163 32.78 6.02 -14.90
N GLU A 164 31.61 5.51 -15.27
CA GLU A 164 31.45 4.56 -16.38
C GLU A 164 31.83 5.21 -17.73
N GLN A 165 31.50 6.49 -17.96
CA GLN A 165 31.94 7.23 -19.14
C GLN A 165 33.45 7.49 -19.16
N LEU A 166 34.07 7.65 -17.98
CA LEU A 166 35.51 7.84 -17.84
C LEU A 166 36.30 6.52 -17.83
N SER A 167 35.65 5.37 -17.59
CA SER A 167 36.26 4.04 -17.67
C SER A 167 37.12 3.83 -18.92
N PRO A 168 36.65 4.11 -20.15
CA PRO A 168 37.47 3.95 -21.36
C PRO A 168 38.65 4.90 -21.42
N LEU A 169 38.58 6.05 -20.74
CA LEU A 169 39.66 7.02 -20.66
C LEU A 169 40.67 6.68 -19.57
N HIS A 170 40.39 5.76 -18.65
CA HIS A 170 41.29 5.46 -17.51
C HIS A 170 42.66 4.90 -17.93
N ASN A 171 42.80 4.43 -19.18
CA ASN A 171 44.09 4.10 -19.76
C ASN A 171 44.91 5.39 -19.96
N THR A 172 45.90 5.60 -19.10
CA THR A 172 46.77 6.79 -19.01
C THR A 172 47.39 7.23 -20.34
N HIS A 173 47.60 6.31 -21.28
CA HIS A 173 48.12 6.61 -22.62
C HIS A 173 47.09 7.25 -23.58
N ALA A 174 45.79 7.08 -23.34
CA ALA A 174 44.72 7.61 -24.21
C ALA A 174 44.28 9.03 -23.81
N ILE A 175 44.38 9.41 -22.53
CA ILE A 175 44.00 10.74 -22.03
C ILE A 175 44.88 11.84 -22.67
N GLN A 176 46.18 11.57 -22.79
CA GLN A 176 47.15 12.50 -23.39
C GLN A 176 46.92 12.73 -24.88
N GLN A 177 46.32 11.78 -25.59
CA GLN A 177 46.06 11.88 -27.03
C GLN A 177 44.73 12.62 -27.35
N ASN A 178 43.79 12.63 -26.41
CA ASN A 178 42.46 13.24 -26.57
C ASN A 178 42.33 14.61 -25.88
N LEU A 179 43.38 15.12 -25.25
CA LEU A 179 43.45 16.51 -24.81
C LEU A 179 43.41 17.42 -26.04
N VAL A 180 42.56 18.45 -25.99
CA VAL A 180 42.38 19.44 -27.06
C VAL A 180 43.60 20.36 -27.12
N ASP A 181 44.70 19.82 -27.61
CA ASP A 181 45.85 20.62 -27.99
C ASP A 181 45.59 21.29 -29.34
N ARG A 182 46.09 22.51 -29.52
CA ARG A 182 46.08 23.21 -30.82
C ARG A 182 46.80 22.43 -31.93
N LYS A 183 47.54 21.37 -31.56
CA LYS A 183 48.25 20.42 -32.45
C LYS A 183 47.68 18.99 -32.37
N GLY A 184 46.50 18.80 -31.79
CA GLY A 184 45.88 17.48 -31.64
C GLY A 184 45.49 16.84 -32.98
N SER A 185 45.32 15.51 -32.98
CA SER A 185 44.93 14.71 -34.15
C SER A 185 43.66 15.25 -34.83
N LEU A 186 42.66 15.67 -34.04
CA LEU A 186 41.43 16.30 -34.52
C LEU A 186 41.70 17.62 -35.26
N ALA A 187 42.56 18.49 -34.72
CA ALA A 187 42.89 19.76 -35.35
C ALA A 187 43.65 19.57 -36.67
N ILE A 188 44.47 18.51 -36.75
CA ILE A 188 45.15 18.10 -37.98
C ILE A 188 44.15 17.56 -39.00
N GLU A 189 43.20 16.73 -38.57
CA GLU A 189 42.16 16.16 -39.43
C GLU A 189 41.16 17.23 -39.91
N LEU A 190 40.75 18.17 -39.07
CA LEU A 190 39.96 19.34 -39.45
C LEU A 190 40.70 20.24 -40.43
N ASN A 191 42.02 20.43 -40.25
CA ASN A 191 42.83 21.16 -41.22
C ASN A 191 42.94 20.41 -42.56
N LYS A 192 43.10 19.08 -42.54
CA LYS A 192 43.06 18.25 -43.75
C LYS A 192 41.70 18.31 -44.43
N MET A 193 40.60 18.23 -43.68
CA MET A 193 39.24 18.41 -44.18
C MET A 193 39.05 19.80 -44.78
N ARG A 194 39.52 20.87 -44.14
CA ARG A 194 39.45 22.23 -44.70
C ARG A 194 40.14 22.35 -46.05
N VAL A 195 41.24 21.63 -46.27
CA VAL A 195 41.97 21.59 -47.54
C VAL A 195 41.30 20.65 -48.57
N LEU A 196 40.71 19.54 -48.13
CA LEU A 196 40.09 18.53 -48.99
C LEU A 196 38.64 18.86 -49.37
N MET A 197 37.90 19.58 -48.54
CA MET A 197 36.50 19.97 -48.77
C MET A 197 36.30 20.76 -50.07
N PRO A 198 37.13 21.77 -50.42
CA PRO A 198 37.05 22.43 -51.71
C PRO A 198 37.28 21.47 -52.88
N LYS A 199 38.20 20.52 -52.74
CA LYS A 199 38.48 19.52 -53.79
C LYS A 199 37.32 18.54 -53.94
N LEU A 200 36.73 18.09 -52.84
CA LEU A 200 35.52 17.25 -52.86
C LEU A 200 34.35 18.00 -53.49
N LEU A 201 34.11 19.25 -53.11
CA LEU A 201 33.08 20.10 -53.72
C LEU A 201 33.32 20.27 -55.23
N MET A 202 34.54 20.55 -55.66
CA MET A 202 34.88 20.63 -57.09
C MET A 202 34.67 19.30 -57.83
N THR A 203 34.99 18.17 -57.18
CA THR A 203 34.80 16.83 -57.78
C THR A 203 33.32 16.49 -57.88
N ILE A 204 32.52 16.84 -56.86
CA ILE A 204 31.07 16.71 -56.84
C ILE A 204 30.44 17.61 -57.91
N GLU A 205 30.90 18.85 -58.08
CA GLU A 205 30.43 19.75 -59.13
C GLU A 205 30.82 19.26 -60.54
N LYS A 206 32.03 18.73 -60.71
CA LYS A 206 32.48 18.12 -61.97
C LYS A 206 31.66 16.88 -62.31
N ASN A 207 31.37 16.04 -61.32
CA ASN A 207 30.51 14.87 -61.47
C ASN A 207 29.04 15.25 -61.70
N LYS A 208 28.55 16.34 -61.08
CA LYS A 208 27.23 16.92 -61.36
C LYS A 208 27.16 17.44 -62.79
N LYS A 209 28.20 18.13 -63.28
CA LYS A 209 28.30 18.61 -64.67
C LYS A 209 28.40 17.47 -65.68
N SER A 210 29.09 16.37 -65.35
CA SER A 210 29.14 15.17 -66.21
C SER A 210 27.82 14.39 -66.20
N LEU A 211 27.10 14.35 -65.08
CA LEU A 211 25.74 13.80 -64.99
C LEU A 211 24.71 14.67 -65.75
N VAL A 212 24.84 16.00 -65.69
CA VAL A 212 24.01 16.93 -66.48
C VAL A 212 24.33 16.81 -67.98
N ARG A 213 25.61 16.65 -68.37
CA ARG A 213 25.97 16.36 -69.77
C ARG A 213 25.43 15.02 -70.27
N LYS A 214 25.49 13.96 -69.46
CA LYS A 214 24.87 12.66 -69.80
C LYS A 214 23.34 12.74 -69.92
N ARG A 215 22.68 13.63 -69.16
CA ARG A 215 21.24 13.92 -69.32
C ARG A 215 20.92 14.74 -70.59
N SER A 216 21.79 15.67 -70.98
CA SER A 216 21.62 16.43 -72.23
C SER A 216 21.94 15.62 -73.49
N GLU A 217 22.76 14.57 -73.39
CA GLU A 217 23.05 13.66 -74.52
C GLU A 217 21.97 12.58 -74.71
N THR A 218 21.05 12.39 -73.75
CA THR A 218 19.97 11.38 -73.83
C THR A 218 18.58 11.98 -74.06
N THR A 219 18.48 13.25 -74.49
CA THR A 219 17.17 13.85 -74.82
C THR A 219 17.05 14.09 -76.32
N PHE A 220 16.44 13.12 -77.01
CA PHE A 220 15.84 13.33 -78.34
C PHE A 220 14.67 14.33 -78.23
N PRO A 221 14.44 15.20 -79.23
CA PRO A 221 13.44 16.25 -79.11
C PRO A 221 12.08 15.77 -79.61
N LEU A 222 11.02 15.89 -78.81
CA LEU A 222 9.64 15.97 -79.31
C LEU A 222 8.79 16.82 -78.35
N LEU A 223 8.28 17.91 -78.95
CA LEU A 223 6.98 18.55 -78.80
C LEU A 223 6.57 19.22 -77.47
N GLU A 224 6.44 20.53 -77.62
CA GLU A 224 5.52 21.47 -76.97
C GLU A 224 4.22 20.85 -76.43
N SER A 225 3.88 21.20 -75.19
CA SER A 225 2.59 21.83 -74.86
C SER A 225 2.55 22.26 -73.39
N GLU A 226 2.35 23.57 -73.23
CA GLU A 226 1.37 24.22 -72.34
C GLU A 226 1.22 23.75 -70.88
N GLY A 227 1.35 24.71 -69.96
CA GLY A 227 0.88 24.54 -68.57
C GLY A 227 1.43 25.54 -67.58
N LEU A 228 0.89 26.75 -67.59
CA LEU A 228 1.01 27.76 -66.52
C LEU A 228 0.55 27.18 -65.17
N ASN A 229 1.41 27.16 -64.14
CA ASN A 229 1.33 28.09 -62.99
C ASN A 229 2.11 27.62 -61.74
N PRO A 230 2.57 28.58 -60.91
CA PRO A 230 3.40 28.37 -59.73
C PRO A 230 2.55 28.23 -58.46
N ILE A 231 2.97 27.37 -57.53
CA ILE A 231 2.55 27.45 -56.12
C ILE A 231 3.80 27.29 -55.25
N MET A 232 4.41 28.43 -54.92
CA MET A 232 5.06 28.57 -53.62
C MET A 232 3.99 28.40 -52.54
N SER A 233 4.19 27.47 -51.60
CA SER A 233 4.10 27.76 -50.16
C SER A 233 4.14 26.45 -49.38
N LYS A 234 5.24 26.25 -48.65
CA LYS A 234 5.28 25.84 -47.24
C LYS A 234 6.74 25.64 -46.84
N LEU A 235 7.40 26.76 -46.57
CA LEU A 235 8.48 26.83 -45.59
C LEU A 235 7.82 27.23 -44.28
N ASN A 236 7.87 26.35 -43.28
CA ASN A 236 8.43 26.72 -41.98
C ASN A 236 8.76 25.45 -41.18
N PRO A 237 10.01 25.31 -40.69
CA PRO A 237 10.37 24.34 -39.67
C PRO A 237 10.19 24.96 -38.27
N VAL A 238 10.39 24.14 -37.24
CA VAL A 238 10.43 24.44 -35.80
C VAL A 238 9.11 24.23 -35.07
N SER A 239 8.92 22.98 -34.64
CA SER A 239 8.22 22.60 -33.41
C SER A 239 8.87 21.28 -32.98
N ASP A 240 9.76 21.35 -32.00
CA ASP A 240 10.13 20.25 -31.09
C ASP A 240 11.22 20.77 -30.12
N LEU A 241 10.72 21.34 -29.02
CA LEU A 241 11.34 21.44 -27.71
C LEU A 241 10.25 21.07 -26.70
#